data_AF-A0A9W5TW43-F1
#
_entry.id   AF-A0A9W5TW43-F1
#
_cell.length_a   1.000
_cell.length_b   1.000
_cell.length_c   1.000
_cell.angle_alpha   90.00
_cell.angle_beta   90.00
_cell.angle_gamma   90.00
#
_symmetry.space_group_name_H-M   'P 1'
#
loop_
_entity.id
_entity.type
_entity.pdbx_description
1 polymer ?
#
loop_
_entity_poly.entity_id
_entity_poly.type
_entity_poly.pdbx_seq_one_letter_code
_entity_poly.pdbx_strand_id
1 'polypeptide(L)'
;MRNHHVTKWIITVIVLPLLFFMPKTGLTMAVASNEQYTYAEAASSTVNKDQSKQQPITKEEIIAKTNKFMDLLVQDTGNNYKVTNFKTKEALIKAFDQVASKETAEKFIDMYYDEEDDGLYIIPTETPAWLDENNDFNVIQLQKNQVKVVQHSRSALHGVYSIEIDFTYDDGWRITNVDYS
;
A
#
# COMPACT_ATOMS: atom_id res chain seq x y z
N MET A 1 62.77 -11.57 -19.38
CA MET A 1 63.18 -12.10 -20.70
C MET A 1 62.03 -12.91 -21.28
N ARG A 2 61.51 -12.56 -22.47
CA ARG A 2 61.16 -13.45 -23.59
C ARG A 2 60.33 -12.67 -24.61
N ASN A 3 60.96 -12.17 -25.65
CA ASN A 3 60.28 -11.76 -26.88
C ASN A 3 59.73 -13.02 -27.58
N HIS A 4 58.69 -12.88 -28.41
CA HIS A 4 58.74 -13.23 -29.85
C HIS A 4 57.41 -12.86 -30.53
N HIS A 5 57.39 -12.94 -31.87
CA HIS A 5 56.59 -12.11 -32.77
C HIS A 5 56.01 -12.99 -33.91
N VAL A 6 54.83 -12.62 -34.48
CA VAL A 6 54.20 -13.13 -35.74
C VAL A 6 53.91 -14.65 -35.82
N THR A 7 53.04 -15.22 -36.69
CA THR A 7 52.54 -14.89 -38.06
C THR A 7 51.18 -15.63 -38.27
N LYS A 8 50.04 -15.03 -38.69
CA LYS A 8 49.54 -14.79 -40.08
C LYS A 8 49.39 -16.06 -40.98
N TRP A 9 48.17 -16.46 -41.39
CA TRP A 9 47.63 -16.28 -42.77
C TRP A 9 46.28 -16.97 -43.15
N ILE A 10 45.32 -16.13 -43.60
CA ILE A 10 44.09 -16.37 -44.43
C ILE A 10 43.18 -17.55 -44.00
N ILE A 11 42.06 -17.94 -44.64
CA ILE A 11 41.23 -17.53 -45.81
C ILE A 11 39.74 -17.49 -45.33
N THR A 12 38.67 -17.06 -46.03
CA THR A 12 38.35 -16.94 -47.48
C THR A 12 37.50 -15.67 -47.78
N VAL A 13 36.52 -15.72 -48.70
CA VAL A 13 35.76 -14.61 -49.36
C VAL A 13 34.41 -15.18 -49.87
N ILE A 14 33.34 -14.35 -49.89
CA ILE A 14 32.31 -14.14 -50.97
C ILE A 14 31.03 -13.49 -50.32
N VAL A 15 30.63 -12.22 -50.55
CA VAL A 15 30.04 -11.58 -51.78
C VAL A 15 28.55 -12.01 -51.95
N LEU A 16 27.50 -11.17 -52.14
CA LEU A 16 27.32 -9.77 -52.60
C LEU A 16 26.03 -9.12 -51.93
N PRO A 17 25.27 -8.13 -52.49
CA PRO A 17 25.07 -6.79 -51.87
C PRO A 17 23.59 -6.46 -51.51
N LEU A 18 23.32 -5.23 -51.04
CA LEU A 18 22.50 -4.27 -51.81
C LEU A 18 22.54 -2.83 -51.24
N LEU A 19 22.44 -1.88 -52.18
CA LEU A 19 22.44 -0.42 -52.10
C LEU A 19 21.56 0.19 -50.99
N PHE A 20 21.84 1.43 -50.58
CA PHE A 20 21.07 2.64 -51.00
C PHE A 20 21.68 3.95 -50.43
N PHE A 21 22.05 4.87 -51.33
CA PHE A 21 22.07 6.35 -51.25
C PHE A 21 22.58 7.10 -49.99
N MET A 22 23.61 7.93 -50.18
CA MET A 22 23.93 9.10 -49.32
C MET A 22 23.10 10.34 -49.73
N PRO A 23 22.95 11.34 -48.84
CA PRO A 23 23.72 12.56 -49.10
C PRO A 23 24.35 13.25 -47.87
N LYS A 24 25.56 13.78 -48.11
CA LYS A 24 26.26 14.98 -47.58
C LYS A 24 26.03 15.50 -46.15
N THR A 25 27.17 15.77 -45.52
CA THR A 25 27.40 16.45 -44.23
C THR A 25 26.73 17.83 -44.08
N GLY A 26 26.10 18.05 -42.93
CA GLY A 26 25.87 19.36 -42.31
C GLY A 26 26.40 19.34 -40.88
N LEU A 27 27.00 20.44 -40.42
CA LEU A 27 27.65 20.52 -39.11
C LEU A 27 26.67 21.00 -38.01
N THR A 28 26.96 20.56 -36.78
CA THR A 28 26.83 21.31 -35.51
C THR A 28 25.47 21.44 -34.77
N MET A 29 25.59 21.12 -33.47
CA MET A 29 24.80 21.51 -32.28
C MET A 29 23.68 20.59 -31.75
N ALA A 30 23.78 20.34 -30.45
CA ALA A 30 22.83 19.59 -29.63
C ALA A 30 21.75 20.50 -29.03
N VAL A 31 20.64 19.91 -28.59
CA VAL A 31 20.01 20.08 -27.27
C VAL A 31 18.83 19.11 -27.16
N ALA A 32 18.56 18.61 -25.95
CA ALA A 32 17.56 17.57 -25.67
C ALA A 32 16.12 18.09 -25.61
N SER A 33 15.13 17.22 -25.85
CA SER A 33 13.91 17.13 -25.03
C SER A 33 13.02 15.93 -25.37
N ASN A 34 12.72 15.14 -24.32
CA ASN A 34 11.44 14.50 -24.00
C ASN A 34 10.70 13.67 -25.09
N GLU A 35 10.81 12.34 -25.04
CA GLU A 35 9.91 11.45 -25.79
C GLU A 35 8.59 11.23 -25.04
N GLN A 36 7.49 11.51 -25.75
CA GLN A 36 6.14 11.55 -25.23
C GLN A 36 5.36 10.31 -25.67
N TYR A 37 5.31 9.29 -24.82
CA TYR A 37 4.66 8.01 -25.17
C TYR A 37 3.16 8.19 -25.42
N THR A 38 2.80 8.07 -26.70
CA THR A 38 1.43 8.12 -27.19
C THR A 38 0.89 6.70 -27.29
N TYR A 39 -0.19 6.41 -26.57
CA TYR A 39 -1.00 5.21 -26.79
C TYR A 39 -2.34 5.60 -27.37
N ALA A 40 -2.68 5.02 -28.52
CA ALA A 40 -3.97 5.16 -29.16
C ALA A 40 -4.45 3.78 -29.62
N GLU A 41 -5.61 3.35 -29.16
CA GLU A 41 -6.50 2.41 -29.84
C GLU A 41 -7.93 2.65 -29.35
N ALA A 42 -8.94 2.35 -30.17
CA ALA A 42 -10.32 2.78 -29.97
C ALA A 42 -11.35 1.65 -30.15
N ALA A 43 -12.53 1.86 -29.57
CA ALA A 43 -13.76 1.05 -29.68
C ALA A 43 -13.68 -0.36 -29.05
N SER A 44 -14.79 -0.99 -28.60
CA SER A 44 -16.20 -0.62 -28.72
C SER A 44 -17.01 -0.96 -27.45
N SER A 45 -18.27 -0.52 -27.39
CA SER A 45 -19.08 -0.47 -26.18
C SER A 45 -19.89 -1.75 -25.89
N THR A 46 -19.92 -2.14 -24.61
CA THR A 46 -21.11 -2.75 -23.97
C THR A 46 -21.39 -2.03 -22.65
N VAL A 47 -22.34 -1.10 -22.68
CA VAL A 47 -22.76 -0.32 -21.50
C VAL A 47 -23.71 -1.16 -20.65
N ASN A 48 -23.18 -1.91 -19.68
CA ASN A 48 -23.98 -2.42 -18.58
C ASN A 48 -24.30 -1.25 -17.63
N LYS A 49 -25.52 -0.72 -17.74
CA LYS A 49 -26.09 0.25 -16.81
C LYS A 49 -26.43 -0.43 -15.47
N ASP A 50 -25.41 -0.75 -14.69
CA ASP A 50 -25.54 -0.84 -13.23
C ASP A 50 -24.20 -0.55 -12.54
N GLN A 51 -23.67 0.64 -12.81
CA GLN A 51 -22.55 1.20 -12.06
C GLN A 51 -23.07 2.25 -11.08
N SER A 52 -23.46 1.78 -9.88
CA SER A 52 -23.27 2.58 -8.67
C SER A 52 -21.84 3.12 -8.70
N LYS A 53 -21.70 4.45 -8.74
CA LYS A 53 -20.42 5.18 -8.74
C LYS A 53 -19.81 5.12 -7.33
N GLN A 54 -19.29 3.95 -6.96
CA GLN A 54 -18.41 3.84 -5.79
C GLN A 54 -17.18 4.70 -6.06
N GLN A 55 -16.90 5.64 -5.16
CA GLN A 55 -15.67 6.40 -5.16
C GLN A 55 -14.52 5.44 -4.77
N PRO A 56 -13.40 5.44 -5.50
CA PRO A 56 -12.20 4.77 -5.01
C PRO A 56 -11.75 5.43 -3.70
N ILE A 57 -11.30 4.62 -2.73
CA ILE A 57 -10.73 5.13 -1.49
C ILE A 57 -9.49 5.98 -1.80
N THR A 58 -9.32 7.11 -1.10
CA THR A 58 -8.16 7.99 -1.30
C THR A 58 -7.05 7.73 -0.27
N LYS A 59 -5.84 8.27 -0.50
CA LYS A 59 -4.73 8.18 0.48
C LYS A 59 -5.14 8.81 1.82
N GLU A 60 -5.87 9.92 1.75
CA GLU A 60 -6.37 10.69 2.89
C GLU A 60 -7.47 9.92 3.65
N GLU A 61 -8.36 9.22 2.94
CA GLU A 61 -9.38 8.38 3.59
C GLU A 61 -8.75 7.15 4.28
N ILE A 62 -7.75 6.51 3.67
CA ILE A 62 -6.96 5.45 4.31
C ILE A 62 -6.35 5.95 5.62
N ILE A 63 -5.58 7.05 5.56
CA ILE A 63 -4.91 7.65 6.72
C ILE A 63 -5.93 8.04 7.81
N ALA A 64 -7.03 8.70 7.43
CA ALA A 64 -8.06 9.09 8.38
C ALA A 64 -8.68 7.88 9.10
N LYS A 65 -8.89 6.76 8.40
CA LYS A 65 -9.43 5.53 8.98
C LYS A 65 -8.39 4.81 9.85
N THR A 66 -7.12 4.71 9.42
CA THR A 66 -6.06 4.06 10.22
C THR A 66 -5.71 4.85 11.47
N ASN A 67 -5.71 6.18 11.41
CA ASN A 67 -5.47 7.03 12.58
C ASN A 67 -6.67 6.92 13.53
N LYS A 68 -7.90 7.01 13.01
CA LYS A 68 -9.10 6.89 13.85
C LYS A 68 -9.22 5.51 14.50
N PHE A 69 -8.70 4.45 13.88
CA PHE A 69 -8.60 3.13 14.49
C PHE A 69 -7.70 3.16 15.74
N MET A 70 -6.53 3.79 15.65
CA MET A 70 -5.61 3.94 16.79
C MET A 70 -6.15 4.89 17.87
N ASP A 71 -6.81 5.99 17.50
CA ASP A 71 -7.49 6.90 18.45
C ASP A 71 -8.59 6.19 19.27
N LEU A 72 -9.20 5.14 18.70
CA LEU A 72 -10.20 4.32 19.39
C LEU A 72 -9.53 3.19 20.18
N LEU A 73 -8.44 2.61 19.66
CA LEU A 73 -7.73 1.51 20.33
C LEU A 73 -6.94 1.97 21.55
N VAL A 74 -6.40 3.19 21.55
CA VAL A 74 -5.61 3.77 22.64
C VAL A 74 -6.52 4.66 23.49
N GLN A 75 -7.05 4.12 24.60
CA GLN A 75 -7.93 4.85 25.50
C GLN A 75 -7.19 5.51 26.67
N ASP A 76 -7.71 6.65 27.12
CA ASP A 76 -7.33 7.25 28.39
C ASP A 76 -7.73 6.35 29.57
N THR A 77 -6.84 6.23 30.54
CA THR A 77 -7.07 5.46 31.78
C THR A 77 -6.92 6.32 33.02
N GLY A 78 -7.72 6.01 34.04
CA GLY A 78 -7.55 6.52 35.39
C GLY A 78 -6.56 5.65 36.20
N ASN A 79 -6.86 5.48 37.49
CA ASN A 79 -6.07 4.59 38.34
C ASN A 79 -6.18 3.13 37.86
N ASN A 80 -5.09 2.37 38.03
CA ASN A 80 -5.02 0.92 37.76
C ASN A 80 -5.47 0.51 36.35
N TYR A 81 -5.10 1.28 35.31
CA TYR A 81 -5.42 1.01 33.90
C TYR A 81 -6.92 0.98 33.54
N LYS A 82 -7.79 1.44 34.44
CA LYS A 82 -9.23 1.50 34.20
C LYS A 82 -9.58 2.56 33.17
N VAL A 83 -10.29 2.17 32.12
CA VAL A 83 -10.72 3.05 31.02
C VAL A 83 -11.72 4.08 31.52
N THR A 84 -11.57 5.33 31.08
CA THR A 84 -12.43 6.45 31.49
C THR A 84 -13.68 6.61 30.61
N ASN A 85 -13.55 6.37 29.31
CA ASN A 85 -14.56 6.68 28.29
C ASN A 85 -15.55 5.53 28.01
N PHE A 86 -15.18 4.28 28.33
CA PHE A 86 -15.95 3.07 28.03
C PHE A 86 -15.98 2.15 29.24
N LYS A 87 -17.09 1.40 29.39
CA LYS A 87 -17.30 0.46 30.51
C LYS A 87 -17.27 -1.01 30.12
N THR A 88 -17.48 -1.32 28.84
CA THR A 88 -17.56 -2.68 28.32
C THR A 88 -16.88 -2.75 26.95
N LYS A 89 -16.40 -3.93 26.57
CA LYS A 89 -15.88 -4.23 25.23
C LYS A 89 -16.94 -3.96 24.18
N GLU A 90 -18.20 -4.34 24.40
CA GLU A 90 -19.29 -4.08 23.44
C GLU A 90 -19.44 -2.58 23.14
N ALA A 91 -19.36 -1.72 24.15
CA ALA A 91 -19.45 -0.27 23.96
C ALA A 91 -18.23 0.29 23.18
N LEU A 92 -17.04 -0.25 23.41
CA LEU A 92 -15.83 0.11 22.68
C LEU A 92 -15.86 -0.41 21.23
N ILE A 93 -16.20 -1.68 21.01
CA ILE A 93 -16.38 -2.32 19.69
C ILE A 93 -17.33 -1.47 18.84
N LYS A 94 -18.47 -1.05 19.41
CA LYS A 94 -19.45 -0.20 18.72
C LYS A 94 -18.91 1.18 18.31
N ALA A 95 -17.91 1.71 19.01
CA ALA A 95 -17.25 2.95 18.59
C ALA A 95 -16.45 2.79 17.29
N PHE A 96 -16.06 1.55 16.93
CA PHE A 96 -15.39 1.23 15.66
C PHE A 96 -16.36 1.03 14.47
N ASP A 97 -17.69 1.05 14.64
CA ASP A 97 -18.69 0.77 13.59
C ASP A 97 -18.47 1.55 12.27
N GLN A 98 -17.88 2.75 12.34
CA GLN A 98 -17.61 3.63 11.20
C GLN A 98 -16.17 3.54 10.66
N VAL A 99 -15.33 2.70 11.25
CA VAL A 99 -13.88 2.64 11.07
C VAL A 99 -13.43 1.25 10.65
N ALA A 100 -13.92 0.21 11.33
CA ALA A 100 -13.56 -1.17 11.11
C ALA A 100 -14.79 -2.09 11.10
N SER A 101 -14.61 -3.32 10.66
CA SER A 101 -15.59 -4.38 10.90
C SER A 101 -15.61 -4.75 12.38
N LYS A 102 -16.76 -5.24 12.85
CA LYS A 102 -16.91 -5.75 14.22
C LYS A 102 -15.86 -6.82 14.56
N GLU A 103 -15.66 -7.79 13.67
CA GLU A 103 -14.69 -8.89 13.84
C GLU A 103 -13.25 -8.36 13.96
N THR A 104 -12.87 -7.36 13.15
CA THR A 104 -11.56 -6.73 13.26
C THR A 104 -11.41 -5.95 14.56
N ALA A 105 -12.43 -5.21 14.98
CA ALA A 105 -12.40 -4.47 16.25
C ALA A 105 -12.29 -5.43 17.45
N GLU A 106 -13.07 -6.53 17.46
CA GLU A 106 -13.02 -7.59 18.47
C GLU A 106 -11.61 -8.20 18.60
N LYS A 107 -10.95 -8.58 17.48
CA LYS A 107 -9.58 -9.11 17.46
C LYS A 107 -8.57 -8.24 18.22
N PHE A 108 -8.67 -6.92 18.11
CA PHE A 108 -7.78 -5.99 18.84
C PHE A 108 -8.27 -5.72 20.26
N ILE A 109 -9.57 -5.54 20.47
CA ILE A 109 -10.13 -5.23 21.80
C ILE A 109 -9.92 -6.40 22.76
N ASP A 110 -10.01 -7.65 22.29
CA ASP A 110 -9.69 -8.83 23.11
C ASP A 110 -8.20 -9.02 23.41
N MET A 111 -7.32 -8.42 22.60
CA MET A 111 -5.87 -8.44 22.83
C MET A 111 -5.43 -7.36 23.84
N TYR A 112 -6.08 -6.19 23.80
CA TYR A 112 -5.66 -4.99 24.52
C TYR A 112 -6.49 -4.67 25.77
N TYR A 113 -7.66 -5.29 25.95
CA TYR A 113 -8.57 -4.99 27.05
C TYR A 113 -9.07 -6.25 27.77
N ASP A 114 -9.24 -6.09 29.08
CA ASP A 114 -10.00 -7.01 29.93
C ASP A 114 -11.26 -6.32 30.45
N GLU A 115 -12.34 -7.09 30.64
CA GLU A 115 -13.64 -6.57 31.11
C GLU A 115 -14.02 -7.27 32.41
N GLU A 116 -14.12 -6.48 33.48
CA GLU A 116 -14.57 -6.93 34.80
C GLU A 116 -15.96 -6.34 35.11
N ASP A 117 -16.64 -6.89 36.11
CA ASP A 117 -17.99 -6.47 36.55
C ASP A 117 -18.12 -4.95 36.80
N ASP A 118 -17.01 -4.28 37.15
CA ASP A 118 -17.00 -2.86 37.50
C ASP A 118 -16.45 -1.94 36.38
N GLY A 119 -15.95 -2.48 35.27
CA GLY A 119 -15.54 -1.71 34.09
C GLY A 119 -14.52 -2.38 33.16
N LEU A 120 -14.07 -1.59 32.17
CA LEU A 120 -13.09 -2.00 31.16
C LEU A 120 -11.68 -1.55 31.57
N TYR A 121 -10.67 -2.39 31.35
CA TYR A 121 -9.28 -2.17 31.75
C TYR A 121 -8.33 -2.39 30.57
N ILE A 122 -7.30 -1.56 30.43
CA ILE A 122 -6.21 -1.82 29.47
C ILE A 122 -5.27 -2.89 30.04
N ILE A 123 -4.98 -3.91 29.24
CA ILE A 123 -3.92 -4.89 29.52
C ILE A 123 -2.58 -4.22 29.19
N PRO A 124 -1.66 -4.01 30.16
CA PRO A 124 -0.42 -3.26 29.94
C PRO A 124 0.51 -3.95 28.94
N THR A 125 0.44 -3.51 27.68
CA THR A 125 1.09 -4.11 26.51
C THR A 125 1.50 -3.02 25.53
N GLU A 126 2.45 -3.34 24.65
CA GLU A 126 2.88 -2.42 23.59
C GLU A 126 1.78 -2.28 22.53
N THR A 127 1.52 -1.05 22.06
CA THR A 127 0.63 -0.78 20.93
C THR A 127 1.02 -1.61 19.70
N PRO A 128 0.08 -1.97 18.82
CA PRO A 128 0.40 -2.75 17.63
C PRO A 128 1.36 -1.99 16.73
N ALA A 129 2.22 -2.72 16.00
CA ALA A 129 2.88 -2.15 14.84
C ALA A 129 1.79 -1.65 13.87
N TRP A 130 1.93 -0.44 13.34
CA TRP A 130 0.84 0.21 12.62
C TRP A 130 1.32 0.91 11.35
N LEU A 131 0.38 1.38 10.53
CA LEU A 131 0.68 2.21 9.38
C LEU A 131 1.27 3.55 9.83
N ASP A 132 2.47 3.87 9.35
CA ASP A 132 3.10 5.17 9.52
C ASP A 132 2.72 6.07 8.33
N GLU A 133 1.88 7.08 8.59
CA GLU A 133 1.38 8.03 7.59
C GLU A 133 2.48 8.87 6.92
N ASN A 134 3.66 8.98 7.55
CA ASN A 134 4.81 9.73 7.03
C ASN A 134 5.57 8.94 5.97
N ASN A 135 5.36 7.62 5.89
CA ASN A 135 5.95 6.74 4.90
C ASN A 135 4.95 6.41 3.80
N ASP A 136 5.44 6.16 2.59
CA ASP A 136 4.57 5.70 1.51
C ASP A 136 4.07 4.26 1.75
N PHE A 137 2.92 3.95 1.15
CA PHE A 137 2.28 2.66 1.18
C PHE A 137 1.65 2.35 -0.17
N ASN A 138 1.54 1.07 -0.53
CA ASN A 138 0.91 0.63 -1.76
C ASN A 138 -0.57 0.37 -1.55
N VAL A 139 -1.42 0.76 -2.51
CA VAL A 139 -2.85 0.44 -2.52
C VAL A 139 -3.13 -0.48 -3.70
N ILE A 140 -3.61 -1.69 -3.40
CA ILE A 140 -3.88 -2.76 -4.36
C ILE A 140 -5.40 -2.94 -4.46
N GLN A 141 -5.98 -2.68 -5.63
CA GLN A 141 -7.40 -2.95 -5.86
C GLN A 141 -7.62 -4.47 -5.97
N LEU A 142 -8.42 -5.05 -5.07
CA LEU A 142 -8.77 -6.47 -5.09
C LEU A 142 -10.08 -6.71 -5.86
N GLN A 143 -11.10 -5.93 -5.53
CA GLN A 143 -12.44 -5.96 -6.13
C GLN A 143 -13.03 -4.54 -6.16
N LYS A 144 -14.16 -4.32 -6.85
CA LYS A 144 -14.78 -2.98 -6.96
C LYS A 144 -15.02 -2.30 -5.60
N ASN A 145 -15.35 -3.08 -4.57
CA ASN A 145 -15.62 -2.65 -3.21
C ASN A 145 -14.53 -3.07 -2.21
N GLN A 146 -13.35 -3.51 -2.66
CA GLN A 146 -12.29 -4.03 -1.77
C GLN A 146 -10.90 -3.60 -2.24
N VAL A 147 -10.09 -3.05 -1.34
CA VAL A 147 -8.66 -2.79 -1.54
C VAL A 147 -7.83 -3.40 -0.42
N LYS A 148 -6.55 -3.63 -0.71
CA LYS A 148 -5.51 -3.95 0.27
C LYS A 148 -4.49 -2.82 0.32
N VAL A 149 -4.16 -2.34 1.50
CA VAL A 149 -3.05 -1.42 1.76
C VAL A 149 -1.86 -2.23 2.28
N VAL A 150 -0.68 -2.03 1.70
CA VAL A 150 0.55 -2.73 2.11
C VAL A 150 1.63 -1.70 2.41
N GLN A 151 2.20 -1.76 3.61
CA GLN A 151 3.36 -0.95 4.00
C GLN A 151 4.45 -1.83 4.61
N HIS A 152 5.66 -1.70 4.09
CA HIS A 152 6.87 -2.20 4.74
C HIS A 152 7.49 -1.04 5.52
N SER A 153 7.70 -1.22 6.82
CA SER A 153 8.13 -0.14 7.72
C SER A 153 9.13 -0.64 8.75
N ARG A 154 9.70 0.30 9.50
CA ARG A 154 10.61 0.00 10.61
C ARG A 154 10.40 1.00 11.74
N SER A 155 10.19 0.50 12.95
CA SER A 155 10.19 1.32 14.17
C SER A 155 11.26 0.86 15.15
N ALA A 156 11.56 1.70 16.15
CA ALA A 156 12.47 1.33 17.23
C ALA A 156 11.89 0.21 18.12
N LEU A 157 10.56 0.15 18.26
CA LEU A 157 9.84 -0.75 19.14
C LEU A 157 9.61 -2.15 18.52
N HIS A 158 9.26 -2.20 17.23
CA HIS A 158 8.88 -3.45 16.54
C HIS A 158 9.95 -3.97 15.57
N GLY A 159 11.05 -3.24 15.37
CA GLY A 159 12.03 -3.59 14.34
C GLY A 159 11.44 -3.37 12.94
N VAL A 160 11.80 -4.25 11.99
CA VAL A 160 11.23 -4.24 10.62
C VAL A 160 9.96 -5.07 10.60
N TYR A 161 8.90 -4.56 9.98
CA TYR A 161 7.62 -5.24 9.84
C TYR A 161 6.95 -4.92 8.49
N SER A 162 6.12 -5.83 8.01
CA SER A 162 5.08 -5.52 7.03
C SER A 162 3.72 -5.46 7.72
N ILE A 163 2.88 -4.53 7.31
CA ILE A 163 1.45 -4.48 7.67
C ILE A 163 0.61 -4.53 6.39
N GLU A 164 -0.40 -5.40 6.40
CA GLU A 164 -1.44 -5.49 5.37
C GLU A 164 -2.79 -5.14 5.98
N ILE A 165 -3.49 -4.16 5.41
CA ILE A 165 -4.80 -3.69 5.87
C ILE A 165 -5.80 -3.82 4.72
N ASP A 166 -6.79 -4.71 4.86
CA ASP A 166 -7.88 -4.81 3.88
C ASP A 166 -8.98 -3.81 4.24
N PHE A 167 -9.41 -3.03 3.25
CA PHE A 167 -10.58 -2.17 3.35
C PHE A 167 -11.71 -2.70 2.46
N THR A 168 -12.92 -2.71 2.99
CA THR A 168 -14.13 -3.03 2.23
C THR A 168 -15.12 -1.86 2.30
N TYR A 169 -15.78 -1.57 1.18
CA TYR A 169 -16.83 -0.57 1.08
C TYR A 169 -18.21 -1.20 1.27
N ASP A 170 -18.92 -0.74 2.31
CA ASP A 170 -20.31 -1.07 2.62
C ASP A 170 -20.92 0.12 3.38
N ASP A 171 -21.69 0.96 2.69
CA ASP A 171 -22.11 2.31 3.15
C ASP A 171 -20.96 3.26 3.56
N GLY A 172 -19.72 2.90 3.21
CA GLY A 172 -18.49 3.60 3.57
C GLY A 172 -17.30 2.63 3.61
N TRP A 173 -16.08 3.13 3.47
CA TRP A 173 -14.88 2.30 3.61
C TRP A 173 -14.61 1.99 5.09
N ARG A 174 -14.41 0.71 5.42
CA ARG A 174 -14.03 0.22 6.75
C ARG A 174 -12.89 -0.78 6.65
N ILE A 175 -12.02 -0.80 7.66
CA ILE A 175 -10.97 -1.81 7.83
C ILE A 175 -11.63 -3.15 8.14
N THR A 176 -11.47 -4.14 7.26
CA THR A 176 -12.04 -5.49 7.42
C THR A 176 -11.02 -6.54 7.83
N ASN A 177 -9.73 -6.27 7.69
CA ASN A 177 -8.67 -7.15 8.17
C ASN A 177 -7.38 -6.36 8.44
N VAL A 178 -6.56 -6.87 9.37
CA VAL A 178 -5.19 -6.41 9.61
C VAL A 178 -4.32 -7.63 9.90
N ASP A 179 -3.28 -7.80 9.09
CA ASP A 179 -2.29 -8.88 9.20
C ASP A 179 -0.85 -8.34 9.14
N TYR A 180 0.07 -9.17 9.63
CA TYR A 180 1.49 -8.86 9.82
C TYR A 180 2.38 -9.97 9.27
N SER A 181 3.56 -9.61 8.75
CA SER A 181 4.62 -10.53 8.30
C SER A 181 6.02 -9.97 8.53
#